data_AF-A0A8J3CKX6-F1
#
_entry.id   AF-A0A8J3CKX6-F1
#
_cell.length_a   1.000
_cell.length_b   1.000
_cell.length_c   1.000
_cell.angle_alpha   90.00
_cell.angle_beta   90.00
_cell.angle_gamma   90.00
#
_symmetry.space_group_name_H-M   'P 1'
#
loop_
_entity.id
_entity.type
_entity.pdbx_description
1 polymer ?
#
loop_
_entity_poly.entity_id
_entity_poly.type
_entity_poly.pdbx_seq_one_letter_code
_entity_poly.pdbx_strand_id
1 'polypeptide(L)'
;MWIGAEKDTVRLMITQWTETLGIPVIICRGFGSQSYVDQVRDRVLDDGRPAVLLYVGDWDASGEDIQRDWMKRTGCWSVARRLAVTKRQANGLPSAPAKQGDPRWPKFAARHGYDVHNPVQWEVEALPPERLRRLVLAAVDRYLDRAQFNRVLDRERREQAELAAFVRQWRDRSP
;
A
#
# COMPACT_ATOMS: atom_id res chain seq x y z
N MET A 1 2.75 7.32 -7.56
CA MET A 1 1.82 6.88 -6.49
C MET A 1 2.25 5.51 -6.00
N TRP A 2 2.14 5.25 -4.70
CA TRP A 2 2.63 4.04 -4.02
C TRP A 2 1.59 3.51 -3.04
N ILE A 3 1.57 2.20 -2.83
CA ILE A 3 0.72 1.57 -1.80
C ILE A 3 1.62 0.94 -0.73
N GLY A 4 1.48 1.39 0.51
CA GLY A 4 2.16 0.81 1.67
C GLY A 4 1.26 -0.19 2.38
N ALA A 5 1.79 -1.37 2.68
CA ALA A 5 1.14 -2.38 3.49
C ALA A 5 1.91 -2.61 4.80
N GLU A 6 1.21 -2.89 5.89
CA GLU A 6 1.85 -3.28 7.14
C GLU A 6 2.30 -4.75 7.15
N LYS A 7 1.49 -5.66 6.61
CA LYS A 7 1.78 -7.11 6.61
C LYS A 7 2.14 -7.58 5.20
N ASP A 8 3.02 -8.57 5.11
CA ASP A 8 3.43 -9.11 3.79
C ASP A 8 2.28 -9.81 3.07
N THR A 9 1.43 -10.51 3.82
CA THR A 9 0.17 -11.10 3.30
C THR A 9 -0.71 -10.05 2.61
N VAL A 10 -0.90 -8.90 3.27
CA VAL A 10 -1.65 -7.77 2.72
C VAL A 10 -0.93 -7.17 1.50
N ARG A 11 0.40 -7.03 1.54
CA ARG A 11 1.21 -6.57 0.40
C ARG A 11 0.98 -7.46 -0.82
N LEU A 12 1.06 -8.78 -0.64
CA LEU A 12 0.88 -9.77 -1.72
C LEU A 12 -0.52 -9.68 -2.33
N MET A 13 -1.57 -9.62 -1.50
CA MET A 13 -2.95 -9.46 -1.98
C MET A 13 -3.12 -8.18 -2.80
N ILE A 14 -2.60 -7.05 -2.31
CA ILE A 14 -2.70 -5.78 -3.03
C ILE A 14 -1.92 -5.84 -4.34
N THR A 15 -0.72 -6.43 -4.32
CA THR A 15 0.12 -6.59 -5.51
C THR A 15 -0.63 -7.36 -6.61
N GLN A 16 -1.30 -8.45 -6.24
CA GLN A 16 -2.13 -9.22 -7.18
C GLN A 16 -3.27 -8.39 -7.77
N TRP A 17 -3.92 -7.54 -6.97
CA TRP A 17 -5.04 -6.72 -7.45
C TRP A 17 -4.60 -5.54 -8.32
N THR A 18 -3.38 -5.05 -8.16
CA THR A 18 -2.84 -3.89 -8.87
C THR A 18 -1.76 -4.25 -9.87
N GLU A 19 -1.54 -5.54 -10.16
CA GLU A 19 -0.47 -6.04 -11.02
C GLU A 19 -0.46 -5.34 -12.38
N THR A 20 -1.63 -5.24 -13.02
CA THR A 20 -1.77 -4.62 -14.33
C THR A 20 -1.61 -3.11 -14.32
N LEU A 21 -1.63 -2.46 -13.14
CA LEU A 21 -1.61 -1.00 -13.01
C LEU A 21 -0.20 -0.44 -12.85
N GLY A 22 0.82 -1.29 -12.69
CA GLY A 22 2.21 -0.87 -12.52
C GLY A 22 2.46 -0.05 -11.25
N ILE A 23 1.59 -0.17 -10.23
CA ILE A 23 1.69 0.59 -8.98
C ILE A 23 2.62 -0.14 -8.02
N PRO A 24 3.70 0.49 -7.53
CA PRO A 24 4.56 -0.13 -6.54
C PRO A 24 3.84 -0.37 -5.20
N VAL A 25 3.95 -1.59 -4.67
CA VAL A 25 3.44 -1.98 -3.36
C VAL A 25 4.61 -2.29 -2.41
N ILE A 26 4.74 -1.52 -1.33
CA ILE A 26 5.86 -1.58 -0.38
C ILE A 26 5.40 -2.12 0.97
N ILE A 27 6.33 -2.72 1.72
CA ILE A 27 6.10 -3.13 3.10
C ILE A 27 6.59 -2.01 4.02
N CYS A 28 5.76 -1.55 4.96
CA CYS A 28 6.12 -0.50 5.90
C CYS A 28 6.54 -1.04 7.28
N ARG A 29 6.41 -2.36 7.50
CA ARG A 29 6.73 -3.03 8.77
C ARG A 29 8.15 -3.57 8.82
N GLY A 30 8.58 -3.83 10.05
CA GLY A 30 9.94 -4.17 10.42
C GLY A 30 10.65 -2.86 10.65
N PHE A 31 11.64 -2.80 11.52
CA PHE A 31 12.65 -1.76 11.42
C PHE A 31 13.40 -2.03 10.11
N GLY A 32 12.76 -1.74 8.97
CA GLY A 32 13.38 -1.78 7.67
C GLY A 32 14.67 -1.03 7.85
N SER A 33 15.78 -1.70 7.57
CA SER A 33 17.10 -1.10 7.67
C SER A 33 17.02 0.28 7.03
N GLN A 34 17.75 1.26 7.57
CA GLN A 34 17.71 2.61 7.01
C GLN A 34 17.95 2.58 5.48
N SER A 35 18.76 1.64 5.01
CA SER A 35 18.95 1.34 3.59
C SER A 35 17.67 1.01 2.80
N TYR A 36 16.70 0.26 3.33
CA TYR A 36 15.45 -0.01 2.63
C TYR A 36 14.58 1.24 2.52
N VAL A 37 14.52 2.04 3.60
CA VAL A 37 13.81 3.31 3.60
C VAL A 37 14.43 4.28 2.60
N ASP A 38 15.76 4.37 2.56
CA ASP A 38 16.49 5.21 1.61
C ASP A 38 16.23 4.75 0.17
N GLN A 39 16.27 3.44 -0.12
CA GLN A 39 15.93 2.92 -1.44
C GLN A 39 14.52 3.29 -1.90
N VAL A 40 13.52 3.19 -1.02
CA VAL A 40 12.16 3.59 -1.37
C VAL A 40 12.09 5.10 -1.58
N ARG A 41 12.70 5.89 -0.70
CA ARG A 41 12.74 7.35 -0.82
C ARG A 41 13.35 7.77 -2.15
N ASP A 42 14.50 7.23 -2.49
CA ASP A 42 15.23 7.61 -3.70
C ASP A 42 14.41 7.26 -4.95
N ARG A 43 13.77 6.08 -4.99
CA ARG A 43 12.84 5.71 -6.07
C ARG A 43 11.60 6.62 -6.16
N VAL A 44 11.12 7.13 -5.05
CA VAL A 44 9.98 8.07 -5.01
C VAL A 44 10.40 9.44 -5.54
N LEU A 45 11.60 9.90 -5.21
CA LEU A 45 12.14 11.18 -5.67
C LEU A 45 12.49 11.13 -7.17
N ASP A 46 13.01 10.01 -7.65
CA ASP A 46 13.37 9.80 -9.06
C ASP A 46 12.14 9.75 -10.00
N ASP A 47 10.95 9.42 -9.48
CA ASP A 47 9.69 9.39 -10.26
C ASP A 47 9.28 10.78 -10.77
N GLY A 48 9.71 11.87 -10.10
CA GLY A 48 9.42 13.26 -10.48
C GLY A 48 7.95 13.70 -10.39
N ARG A 49 7.03 12.76 -10.13
CA ARG A 49 5.59 13.00 -9.92
C ARG A 49 5.28 13.24 -8.43
N PRO A 50 4.17 13.92 -8.09
CA PRO A 50 3.75 14.07 -6.70
C PRO A 50 3.69 12.73 -5.95
N ALA A 51 4.40 12.65 -4.83
CA ALA A 51 4.59 11.43 -4.08
C ALA A 51 3.35 11.14 -3.21
N VAL A 52 2.46 10.30 -3.72
CA VAL A 52 1.25 9.84 -3.01
C VAL A 52 1.47 8.47 -2.40
N LEU A 53 1.27 8.34 -1.08
CA LEU A 53 1.26 7.09 -0.33
C LEU A 53 -0.17 6.71 0.10
N LEU A 54 -0.64 5.55 -0.34
CA LEU A 54 -1.87 4.93 0.13
C LEU A 54 -1.51 3.82 1.13
N TYR A 55 -1.92 3.94 2.39
CA TYR A 55 -1.48 3.04 3.47
C TYR A 55 -2.58 2.06 3.89
N VAL A 56 -2.23 0.78 4.00
CA VAL A 56 -3.07 -0.30 4.52
C VAL A 56 -2.36 -0.96 5.71
N GLY A 57 -2.93 -0.85 6.91
CA GLY A 57 -2.38 -1.44 8.13
C GLY A 57 -3.41 -1.47 9.25
N ASP A 58 -3.04 -2.11 10.35
CA ASP A 58 -3.96 -2.36 11.46
C ASP A 58 -4.33 -1.03 12.15
N TRP A 59 -5.54 -0.98 12.71
CA TRP A 59 -5.97 0.13 13.54
C TRP A 59 -5.72 -0.21 15.00
N ASP A 60 -4.49 0.06 15.44
CA ASP A 60 -4.05 -0.07 16.82
C ASP A 60 -2.90 0.93 17.10
N ALA A 61 -2.36 0.87 18.31
CA ALA A 61 -1.24 1.73 18.70
C ALA A 61 0.03 1.47 17.86
N SER A 62 0.23 0.25 17.34
CA SER A 62 1.41 -0.12 16.57
C SER A 62 1.33 0.32 15.12
N GLY A 63 0.23 0.03 14.44
CA GLY A 63 -0.02 0.37 13.04
C GLY A 63 -0.04 1.87 12.80
N GLU A 64 -0.55 2.67 13.75
CA GLU A 64 -0.45 4.13 13.68
C GLU A 64 1.02 4.61 13.82
N ASP A 65 1.77 3.99 14.72
CA ASP A 65 3.19 4.28 14.97
C ASP A 65 4.07 3.94 13.75
N ILE A 66 3.84 2.77 13.15
CA ILE A 66 4.53 2.29 11.95
C ILE A 66 4.31 3.26 10.79
N GLN A 67 3.06 3.65 10.53
CA GLN A 67 2.77 4.61 9.46
C GLN A 67 3.49 5.95 9.70
N ARG A 68 3.46 6.45 10.94
CA ARG A 68 4.11 7.71 11.31
C ARG A 68 5.63 7.65 11.15
N ASP A 69 6.26 6.59 11.67
CA ASP A 69 7.71 6.39 11.55
C ASP A 69 8.13 6.28 10.09
N TRP A 70 7.41 5.49 9.29
CA TRP A 70 7.66 5.35 7.86
C TRP A 70 7.65 6.70 7.14
N MET A 71 6.61 7.50 7.35
CA MET A 71 6.50 8.84 6.76
C MET A 71 7.62 9.76 7.22
N LYS A 72 8.00 9.71 8.50
CA LYS A 72 9.07 10.55 9.06
C LYS A 72 10.43 10.20 8.45
N ARG A 73 10.75 8.91 8.33
CA ARG A 73 12.07 8.46 7.85
C ARG A 73 12.22 8.61 6.34
N THR A 74 11.15 8.44 5.58
CA THR A 74 11.14 8.68 4.13
C THR A 74 11.14 10.18 3.81
N GLY A 75 10.33 10.98 4.50
CA GLY A 75 10.32 12.45 4.37
C GLY A 75 9.96 13.00 2.99
N CYS A 76 9.47 12.17 2.06
CA CYS A 76 9.32 12.52 0.64
C CYS A 76 7.86 12.57 0.16
N TRP A 77 6.88 12.17 0.98
CA TRP A 77 5.48 12.05 0.55
C TRP A 77 4.76 13.40 0.57
N SER A 78 4.23 13.81 -0.58
CA SER A 78 3.36 15.00 -0.70
C SER A 78 1.97 14.75 -0.10
N VAL A 79 1.47 13.52 -0.22
CA VAL A 79 0.17 13.08 0.32
C VAL A 79 0.33 11.69 0.91
N ALA A 80 -0.13 11.49 2.14
CA ALA A 80 -0.23 10.17 2.75
C ALA A 80 -1.64 9.94 3.29
N ARG A 81 -2.29 8.85 2.85
CA ARG A 81 -3.68 8.53 3.21
C ARG A 81 -3.81 7.08 3.62
N ARG A 82 -4.32 6.85 4.84
CA ARG A 82 -4.74 5.51 5.28
C ARG A 82 -6.06 5.10 4.62
N LEU A 83 -6.09 3.93 4.00
CA LEU A 83 -7.26 3.34 3.33
C LEU A 83 -7.99 2.32 4.19
N ALA A 84 -7.24 1.52 4.93
CA ALA A 84 -7.73 0.50 5.83
C ALA A 84 -6.65 0.17 6.87
N VAL A 85 -6.99 -0.21 8.10
CA VAL A 85 -8.26 0.04 8.76
C VAL A 85 -8.24 1.47 9.30
N THR A 86 -9.23 2.28 8.96
CA THR A 86 -9.42 3.65 9.49
C THR A 86 -10.29 3.63 10.75
N LYS A 87 -10.20 4.66 11.60
CA LYS A 87 -11.11 4.83 12.76
C LYS A 87 -12.58 4.58 12.43
N ARG A 88 -13.06 5.15 11.32
CA ARG A 88 -14.45 5.00 10.87
C ARG A 88 -14.79 3.55 10.51
N GLN A 89 -13.86 2.82 9.92
CA GLN A 89 -14.07 1.40 9.60
C GLN A 89 -14.02 0.55 10.88
N ALA A 90 -13.09 0.84 11.80
CA ALA A 90 -12.94 0.13 13.07
C ALA A 90 -14.25 0.11 13.88
N ASN A 91 -15.00 1.21 13.91
CA ASN A 91 -16.29 1.30 14.60
C ASN A 91 -17.35 0.27 14.13
N GLY A 92 -17.21 -0.29 12.92
CA GLY A 92 -18.14 -1.29 12.36
C GLY A 92 -17.49 -2.65 12.12
N LEU A 93 -16.31 -2.90 12.70
CA LEU A 93 -15.58 -4.16 12.57
C LEU A 93 -15.42 -4.81 13.94
N PRO A 94 -15.35 -6.15 14.01
CA PRO A 94 -15.01 -6.84 15.25
C PRO A 94 -13.61 -6.41 15.70
N SER A 95 -13.49 -6.00 16.97
CA SER A 95 -12.21 -5.75 17.62
C SER A 95 -11.66 -7.04 18.24
N ALA A 96 -10.34 -7.11 18.39
CA ALA A 96 -9.68 -8.07 19.26
C ALA A 96 -9.01 -7.35 20.45
N PRO A 97 -8.77 -8.03 21.58
CA PRO A 97 -7.90 -7.51 22.63
C PRO A 97 -6.50 -7.23 22.05
N ALA A 98 -5.96 -6.04 22.32
CA ALA A 98 -4.59 -5.70 21.93
C ALA A 98 -3.57 -6.15 22.98
N LYS A 99 -2.29 -5.97 22.65
CA LYS A 99 -1.18 -6.31 23.55
C LYS A 99 -1.29 -5.53 24.87
N GLN A 100 -1.41 -6.27 25.96
CA GLN A 100 -1.36 -5.71 27.30
C GLN A 100 0.02 -5.08 27.58
N GLY A 101 0.01 -3.89 28.18
CA GLY A 101 1.22 -3.15 28.52
C GLY A 101 1.99 -2.57 27.33
N ASP A 102 1.39 -2.46 26.12
CA ASP A 102 2.03 -1.72 25.03
C ASP A 102 2.22 -0.24 25.45
N PRO A 103 3.46 0.27 25.53
CA PRO A 103 3.71 1.64 25.97
C PRO A 103 3.11 2.70 25.04
N ARG A 104 2.75 2.32 23.81
CA ARG A 104 2.10 3.20 22.83
C ARG A 104 0.59 3.29 23.03
N TRP A 105 -0.02 2.30 23.70
CA TRP A 105 -1.48 2.23 23.89
C TRP A 105 -2.06 3.45 24.60
N PRO A 106 -1.54 3.96 25.72
CA PRO A 106 -2.15 5.08 26.42
C PRO A 106 -2.31 6.32 25.55
N LYS A 107 -1.31 6.62 24.72
CA LYS A 107 -1.34 7.76 23.78
C LYS A 107 -2.37 7.55 22.66
N PHE A 108 -2.46 6.32 22.15
CA PHE A 108 -3.44 5.95 21.12
C PHE A 108 -4.87 6.02 21.67
N ALA A 109 -5.10 5.44 22.86
CA ALA A 109 -6.38 5.44 23.55
C ALA A 109 -6.87 6.87 23.83
N ALA A 110 -6.01 7.73 24.39
CA ALA A 110 -6.33 9.12 24.64
C ALA A 110 -6.67 9.90 23.35
N ARG A 111 -5.93 9.67 22.26
CA ARG A 111 -6.16 10.35 20.97
C ARG A 111 -7.49 9.95 20.34
N HIS A 112 -7.86 8.68 20.44
CA HIS A 112 -9.00 8.12 19.72
C HIS A 112 -10.25 7.92 20.58
N GLY A 113 -10.15 8.11 21.90
CA GLY A 113 -11.25 7.99 22.85
C GLY A 113 -11.53 6.55 23.27
N TYR A 114 -10.50 5.73 23.43
CA TYR A 114 -10.61 4.35 23.93
C TYR A 114 -10.28 4.28 25.43
N ASP A 115 -10.71 3.20 26.08
CA ASP A 115 -10.35 2.90 27.46
C ASP A 115 -8.88 2.52 27.58
N VAL A 116 -8.12 3.27 28.38
CA VAL A 116 -6.69 3.03 28.61
C VAL A 116 -6.42 1.68 29.28
N HIS A 117 -7.37 1.14 30.04
CA HIS A 117 -7.23 -0.12 30.76
C HIS A 117 -7.67 -1.35 29.95
N ASN A 118 -8.33 -1.14 28.80
CA ASN A 118 -8.78 -2.21 27.92
C ASN A 118 -8.22 -2.04 26.49
N PRO A 119 -6.96 -2.44 26.25
CA PRO A 119 -6.36 -2.40 24.93
C PRO A 119 -7.16 -3.17 23.88
N VAL A 120 -7.42 -2.51 22.74
CA VAL A 120 -8.15 -3.07 21.60
C VAL A 120 -7.46 -2.78 20.27
N GLN A 121 -7.63 -3.68 19.32
CA GLN A 121 -7.05 -3.60 17.98
C GLN A 121 -8.06 -4.06 16.92
N TRP A 122 -7.90 -3.54 15.72
CA TRP A 122 -8.65 -3.99 14.54
C TRP A 122 -7.70 -4.30 13.41
N GLU A 123 -7.59 -5.57 13.11
CA GLU A 123 -6.72 -6.06 12.05
C GLU A 123 -7.32 -5.80 10.67
N VAL A 124 -6.46 -5.61 9.66
CA VAL A 124 -6.89 -5.52 8.25
C VAL A 124 -7.70 -6.75 7.85
N GLU A 125 -7.36 -7.91 8.38
CA GLU A 125 -8.01 -9.20 8.19
C GLU A 125 -9.47 -9.24 8.68
N ALA A 126 -9.89 -8.32 9.55
CA ALA A 126 -11.30 -8.16 9.92
C ALA A 126 -12.15 -7.63 8.76
N LEU A 127 -11.54 -7.02 7.72
CA LEU A 127 -12.22 -6.65 6.49
C LEU A 127 -12.30 -7.85 5.54
N PRO A 128 -13.47 -8.13 4.94
CA PRO A 128 -13.56 -9.10 3.85
C PRO A 128 -12.59 -8.71 2.71
N PRO A 129 -11.85 -9.65 2.11
CA PRO A 129 -10.88 -9.36 1.05
C PRO A 129 -11.45 -8.51 -0.09
N GLU A 130 -12.69 -8.79 -0.52
CA GLU A 130 -13.33 -8.01 -1.58
C GLU A 130 -13.77 -6.60 -1.17
N ARG A 131 -13.92 -6.34 0.12
CA ARG A 131 -14.09 -4.98 0.63
C ARG A 131 -12.76 -4.23 0.56
N LEU A 132 -11.66 -4.86 0.97
CA LEU A 132 -10.33 -4.26 0.89
C LEU A 132 -9.93 -3.97 -0.56
N ARG A 133 -10.15 -4.93 -1.47
CA ARG A 133 -9.90 -4.77 -2.90
C ARG A 133 -10.63 -3.55 -3.46
N ARG A 134 -11.93 -3.42 -3.19
CA ARG A 134 -12.72 -2.26 -3.63
C ARG A 134 -12.19 -0.93 -3.09
N LEU A 135 -11.77 -0.89 -1.83
CA LEU A 135 -11.18 0.32 -1.23
C LEU A 135 -9.87 0.72 -1.92
N VAL A 136 -9.00 -0.26 -2.19
CA VAL A 136 -7.73 -0.03 -2.89
C VAL A 136 -7.96 0.45 -4.31
N LEU A 137 -8.77 -0.26 -5.09
CA LEU A 137 -9.02 0.10 -6.49
C LEU A 137 -9.73 1.45 -6.61
N ALA A 138 -10.72 1.74 -5.77
CA ALA A 138 -11.39 3.04 -5.78
C ALA A 138 -10.47 4.19 -5.33
N ALA A 139 -9.47 3.90 -4.49
CA ALA A 139 -8.48 4.89 -4.08
C ALA A 139 -7.48 5.17 -5.20
N VAL A 140 -7.03 4.13 -5.91
CA VAL A 140 -6.14 4.19 -7.06
C VAL A 140 -6.79 4.94 -8.22
N ASP A 141 -8.06 4.67 -8.50
CA ASP A 141 -8.81 5.27 -9.61
C ASP A 141 -8.85 6.81 -9.55
N ARG A 142 -8.79 7.37 -8.34
CA ARG A 142 -8.75 8.83 -8.13
C ARG A 142 -7.46 9.49 -8.58
N TYR A 143 -6.38 8.72 -8.72
CA TYR A 143 -5.06 9.20 -9.12
C TYR A 143 -4.67 8.71 -10.51
N LEU A 144 -5.46 7.82 -11.12
CA LEU A 144 -5.19 7.26 -12.44
C LEU A 144 -6.06 7.94 -13.48
N ASP A 145 -5.44 8.66 -14.42
CA ASP A 145 -6.12 9.04 -15.65
C ASP A 145 -6.30 7.77 -16.52
N ARG A 146 -7.49 7.18 -16.47
CA ARG A 146 -7.82 5.96 -17.23
C ARG A 146 -7.63 6.11 -18.73
N ALA A 147 -7.89 7.30 -19.30
CA ALA A 147 -7.75 7.51 -20.73
C ALA A 147 -6.28 7.57 -21.14
N GLN A 148 -5.42 8.17 -20.31
CA GLN A 148 -3.98 8.13 -20.52
C GLN A 148 -3.43 6.71 -20.31
N PHE A 149 -3.86 6.03 -19.26
CA PHE A 149 -3.42 4.68 -18.92
C PHE A 149 -3.75 3.64 -20.01
N ASN A 150 -4.98 3.64 -20.51
CA ASN A 150 -5.39 2.71 -21.59
C ASN A 150 -4.58 2.94 -22.87
N ARG A 151 -4.24 4.20 -23.19
CA ARG A 151 -3.38 4.51 -24.36
C ARG A 151 -1.97 3.94 -24.21
N VAL A 152 -1.40 3.96 -23.01
CA VAL A 152 -0.09 3.36 -22.73
C VAL A 152 -0.17 1.84 -22.85
N LEU A 153 -1.17 1.20 -22.25
CA LEU A 153 -1.36 -0.25 -22.34
C LEU A 153 -1.57 -0.73 -23.78
N ASP A 154 -2.31 0.01 -24.60
CA ASP A 154 -2.52 -0.36 -26.00
C ASP A 154 -1.24 -0.20 -26.82
N ARG A 155 -0.39 0.77 -26.49
CA ARG A 155 0.93 0.91 -27.12
C ARG A 155 1.86 -0.24 -26.70
N GLU A 156 1.96 -0.54 -25.41
CA GLU A 156 2.78 -1.66 -24.91
C GLU A 156 2.34 -3.00 -25.53
N ARG A 157 1.03 -3.24 -25.66
CA ARG A 157 0.51 -4.45 -26.32
C ARG A 157 0.92 -4.54 -27.79
N ARG A 158 0.93 -3.42 -28.52
CA ARG A 158 1.39 -3.40 -29.92
C ARG A 158 2.89 -3.67 -30.01
N GLU A 159 3.69 -3.00 -29.18
CA GLU A 159 5.14 -3.19 -29.13
C GLU A 159 5.50 -4.64 -28.77
N GLN A 160 4.84 -5.24 -27.78
CA GLN A 160 5.02 -6.65 -27.42
C GLN A 160 4.62 -7.60 -28.56
N ALA A 161 3.53 -7.32 -29.27
CA ALA A 161 3.10 -8.13 -30.42
C ALA A 161 4.11 -8.06 -31.58
N GLU A 162 4.66 -6.88 -31.85
CA GLU A 162 5.70 -6.66 -32.86
C GLU A 162 7.00 -7.39 -32.49
N LEU A 163 7.47 -7.26 -31.25
CA LEU A 163 8.62 -8.02 -30.73
C LEU A 163 8.40 -9.53 -30.84
N ALA A 164 7.21 -10.02 -30.45
CA ALA A 164 6.89 -11.45 -30.54
C ALA A 164 6.80 -11.96 -31.99
N ALA A 165 6.35 -11.12 -32.93
CA ALA A 165 6.35 -11.44 -34.36
C ALA A 165 7.78 -11.49 -34.91
N PHE A 166 8.62 -10.51 -34.55
CA PHE A 166 10.03 -10.46 -34.94
C PHE A 166 10.81 -11.68 -34.45
N VAL A 167 10.68 -12.05 -33.17
CA VAL A 167 11.35 -13.22 -32.59
C VAL A 167 10.93 -14.52 -33.26
N ARG A 168 9.63 -14.69 -33.58
CA ARG A 168 9.13 -15.85 -34.35
C ARG A 168 9.78 -15.93 -35.72
N GLN A 169 9.77 -14.82 -36.46
CA GLN A 169 10.35 -14.75 -37.80
C GLN A 169 11.88 -15.00 -37.80
N TRP A 170 12.58 -14.68 -36.72
CA TRP A 170 14.01 -14.95 -36.55
C TRP A 170 14.30 -16.42 -36.23
N ARG A 171 13.46 -17.07 -35.42
CA ARG A 171 13.54 -18.51 -35.15
C ARG A 171 13.27 -19.33 -36.41
N ASP A 172 12.29 -18.93 -37.22
CA ASP A 172 11.94 -19.62 -38.46
C ASP A 172 13.00 -19.44 -39.58
N ARG A 173 13.92 -18.48 -39.42
CA ARG A 173 15.02 -18.19 -40.36
C ARG A 173 16.39 -18.66 -39.89
N SER A 174 16.48 -19.23 -38.68
CA SER A 174 17.73 -19.79 -38.16
C SER A 174 17.81 -21.27 -38.60
N PRO A 175 18.87 -21.71 -39.31
CA PRO A 175 19.02 -23.07 -39.81
C PRO A 175 19.25 -24.12 -38.71
#